data_AF-A0A946QM06-F1
#
_entry.id   AF-A0A946QM06-F1
#
_cell.length_a   1.000
_cell.length_b   1.000
_cell.length_c   1.000
_cell.angle_alpha   90.00
_cell.angle_beta   90.00
_cell.angle_gamma   90.00
#
_symmetry.space_group_name_H-M   'P 1'
#
loop_
_entity.id
_entity.type
_entity.pdbx_description
1 polymer ?
#
loop_
_entity_poly.entity_id
_entity_poly.type
_entity_poly.pdbx_seq_one_letter_code
_entity_poly.pdbx_strand_id
1 'polypeptide(L)'
;MKLLLVTQNVDRTDPILGFFHQWVEEFAKRTQGVTVIGQQVGEHEFGSNVIIESLEKEKGRRLWAQVLRSYQLFWKHRHQYDVVMVHMTPIWIIIGAPLWILLRKRMYLWYEVKRGSWKLTIAMKLVRKVFAATEHGIPHASKKLVVIGHGIDTDFFAQSAAHTEGPVVTLGRVTRIKNYDVILRCFAELPQEMRLFIAGGIVTDSDRLEEKRLQNLAGELGIADRVEYSWVAPDMVPGVLQGASLFLHASQGGLDKAILQAMSCGCPCVSSSVAAQKDLPVQCRSSESTMATVAKALLEMPQEDRNDLSDELHDIVETRHSLPNCIDRLVVEMKAK
;
A
#
# COMPACT_ATOMS: atom_id res chain seq x y z
N MET A 1 8.95 15.81 -18.92
CA MET A 1 7.47 15.83 -18.77
C MET A 1 7.15 16.62 -17.53
N LYS A 2 6.08 17.42 -17.56
CA LYS A 2 5.52 18.05 -16.37
C LYS A 2 4.28 17.27 -15.93
N LEU A 3 4.19 16.93 -14.65
CA LEU A 3 3.19 16.00 -14.12
C LEU A 3 2.19 16.71 -13.22
N LEU A 4 0.90 16.45 -13.41
CA LEU A 4 -0.15 16.75 -12.44
C LEU A 4 -0.53 15.48 -11.70
N LEU A 5 -0.35 15.46 -10.38
CA LEU A 5 -0.85 14.45 -9.47
C LEU A 5 -2.14 14.92 -8.82
N VAL A 6 -3.16 14.07 -8.79
CA VAL A 6 -4.38 14.32 -8.00
C VAL A 6 -4.56 13.18 -7.00
N THR A 7 -4.63 13.48 -5.71
CA THR A 7 -4.65 12.48 -4.63
C THR A 7 -5.62 12.85 -3.52
N GLN A 8 -5.80 11.94 -2.55
CA GLN A 8 -6.67 12.13 -1.39
C GLN A 8 -6.04 13.06 -0.36
N ASN A 9 -4.82 12.76 0.07
CA ASN A 9 -4.13 13.52 1.09
C ASN A 9 -2.66 13.72 0.71
N VAL A 10 -2.11 14.86 1.11
CA VAL A 10 -0.67 15.18 1.05
C VAL A 10 -0.28 15.71 2.42
N ASP A 11 0.12 14.81 3.30
CA ASP A 11 0.49 15.11 4.67
C ASP A 11 1.47 14.04 5.16
N ARG A 12 2.71 14.42 5.47
CA ARG A 12 3.75 13.48 5.91
C ARG A 12 3.44 12.83 7.26
N THR A 13 2.54 13.43 8.05
CA THR A 13 2.13 12.94 9.37
C THR A 13 0.91 12.03 9.32
N ASP A 14 0.26 11.87 8.16
CA ASP A 14 -0.89 10.99 8.03
C ASP A 14 -0.45 9.52 8.18
N PRO A 15 -1.02 8.78 9.14
CA PRO A 15 -0.56 7.43 9.47
C PRO A 15 -0.88 6.38 8.40
N ILE A 16 -1.72 6.70 7.42
CA ILE A 16 -2.19 5.77 6.38
C ILE A 16 -1.72 6.22 5.00
N LEU A 17 -1.79 7.52 4.73
CA LEU A 17 -1.53 8.13 3.42
C LEU A 17 -0.22 8.93 3.38
N GLY A 18 0.52 9.03 4.48
CA GLY A 18 1.78 9.78 4.56
C GLY A 18 2.86 9.28 3.62
N PHE A 19 2.86 7.98 3.28
CA PHE A 19 3.77 7.42 2.27
C PHE A 19 3.71 8.14 0.91
N PHE A 20 2.57 8.77 0.57
CA PHE A 20 2.42 9.42 -0.73
C PHE A 20 3.31 10.67 -0.83
N HIS A 21 3.77 11.23 0.29
CA HIS A 21 4.77 12.29 0.32
C HIS A 21 6.08 11.83 -0.37
N GLN A 22 6.58 10.65 -0.03
CA GLN A 22 7.78 10.06 -0.66
C GLN A 22 7.59 9.81 -2.17
N TRP A 23 6.38 9.45 -2.61
CA TRP A 23 6.07 9.31 -4.04
C TRP A 23 6.22 10.64 -4.78
N VAL A 24 5.76 11.75 -4.19
CA VAL A 24 5.89 13.09 -4.78
C VAL A 24 7.36 13.49 -4.91
N GLU A 25 8.18 13.24 -3.87
CA GLU A 25 9.62 13.49 -3.92
C GLU A 25 10.30 12.68 -5.02
N GLU A 26 9.97 11.40 -5.12
CA GLU A 26 10.61 10.51 -6.08
C GLU A 26 10.18 10.84 -7.53
N PHE A 27 8.95 11.30 -7.74
CA PHE A 27 8.52 11.88 -9.02
C PHE A 27 9.24 13.18 -9.34
N ALA A 28 9.49 14.03 -8.34
CA ALA A 28 10.17 15.31 -8.53
C ALA A 28 11.61 15.12 -9.03
N LYS A 29 12.29 14.03 -8.63
CA LYS A 29 13.62 13.65 -9.14
C LYS A 29 13.62 13.26 -10.64
N ARG A 30 12.49 12.79 -11.18
CA ARG A 30 12.39 12.18 -12.54
C ARG A 30 11.61 13.00 -13.56
N THR A 31 11.03 14.12 -13.12
CA THR A 31 10.18 14.98 -13.94
C THR A 31 10.71 16.42 -13.94
N GLN A 32 10.27 17.22 -14.92
CA GLN A 32 10.66 18.63 -14.97
C GLN A 32 9.97 19.47 -13.88
N GLY A 33 8.89 18.93 -13.31
CA GLY A 33 8.11 19.56 -12.26
C GLY A 33 6.85 18.76 -11.98
N VAL A 34 6.42 18.81 -10.73
CA VAL A 34 5.23 18.10 -10.23
C VAL A 34 4.26 19.11 -9.64
N THR A 35 3.06 19.20 -10.19
CA THR A 35 1.94 19.88 -9.51
C THR A 35 1.12 18.81 -8.81
N VAL A 36 0.84 18.96 -7.52
CA VAL A 36 0.00 18.05 -6.74
C VAL A 36 -1.24 18.79 -6.28
N ILE A 37 -2.41 18.22 -6.56
CA ILE A 37 -3.70 18.67 -6.05
C ILE A 37 -4.22 17.60 -5.09
N GLY A 38 -4.10 17.85 -3.80
CA GLY A 38 -4.66 17.01 -2.75
C GLY A 38 -6.11 17.40 -2.44
N GLN A 39 -7.00 16.44 -2.14
CA GLN A 39 -8.28 16.81 -1.53
C GLN A 39 -8.06 17.47 -0.18
N GLN A 40 -7.10 16.93 0.57
CA GLN A 40 -6.57 17.45 1.82
C GLN A 40 -5.06 17.64 1.67
N VAL A 41 -4.55 18.68 2.32
CA VAL A 41 -3.12 18.98 2.42
C VAL A 41 -2.83 19.35 3.88
N GLY A 42 -1.87 18.66 4.47
CA GLY A 42 -1.39 18.88 5.84
C GLY A 42 0.08 19.27 5.84
N GLU A 43 0.86 18.72 6.76
CA GLU A 43 2.28 19.01 6.89
C GLU A 43 3.08 18.43 5.70
N HIS A 44 3.85 19.26 5.03
CA HIS A 44 4.63 18.85 3.88
C HIS A 44 5.84 19.74 3.67
N GLU A 45 6.87 19.16 3.07
CA GLU A 45 8.09 19.84 2.68
C GLU A 45 8.55 19.26 1.34
N PHE A 46 8.79 20.10 0.33
CA PHE A 46 9.23 19.68 -1.00
C PHE A 46 10.14 20.73 -1.63
N GLY A 47 10.94 20.31 -2.60
CA GLY A 47 11.81 21.21 -3.39
C GLY A 47 11.03 22.16 -4.31
N SER A 48 11.75 23.15 -4.87
CA SER A 48 11.17 24.24 -5.68
C SER A 48 10.50 23.80 -6.99
N ASN A 49 10.71 22.55 -7.43
CA ASN A 49 10.07 21.97 -8.62
C ASN A 49 8.74 21.26 -8.31
N VAL A 50 8.26 21.33 -7.06
CA VAL A 50 6.97 20.79 -6.63
C VAL A 50 6.02 21.93 -6.25
N ILE A 51 4.79 21.90 -6.78
CA ILE A 51 3.72 22.83 -6.45
C ILE A 51 2.62 22.05 -5.74
N ILE A 52 2.27 22.42 -4.51
CA ILE A 52 1.19 21.79 -3.74
C ILE A 52 -0.02 22.72 -3.70
N GLU A 53 -1.19 22.17 -4.02
CA GLU A 53 -2.47 22.87 -3.96
C GLU A 53 -3.50 22.00 -3.24
N SER A 54 -4.30 22.62 -2.37
CA SER A 54 -5.38 21.95 -1.65
C SER A 54 -6.74 22.21 -2.31
N LEU A 55 -7.64 21.21 -2.26
CA LEU A 55 -9.07 21.41 -2.51
C LEU A 55 -9.85 21.82 -1.26
N GLU A 56 -9.19 21.97 -0.13
CA GLU A 56 -9.69 22.51 1.13
C GLU A 56 -10.75 21.63 1.82
N LYS A 57 -10.70 20.31 1.63
CA LYS A 57 -11.59 19.38 2.36
C LYS A 57 -11.28 19.38 3.86
N GLU A 58 -10.03 19.62 4.25
CA GLU A 58 -9.56 19.83 5.63
C GLU A 58 -10.22 21.04 6.31
N LYS A 59 -10.65 22.03 5.51
CA LYS A 59 -11.41 23.20 5.99
C LYS A 59 -12.93 22.98 5.96
N GLY A 60 -13.38 21.74 5.76
CA GLY A 60 -14.81 21.39 5.67
C GLY A 60 -15.49 21.82 4.37
N ARG A 61 -14.73 22.15 3.30
CA ARG A 61 -15.31 22.59 2.03
C ARG A 61 -16.17 21.48 1.41
N ARG A 62 -17.40 21.82 0.99
CA ARG A 62 -18.34 20.89 0.35
C ARG A 62 -17.84 20.42 -1.03
N LEU A 63 -18.27 19.22 -1.45
CA LEU A 63 -17.81 18.60 -2.70
C LEU A 63 -17.98 19.48 -3.95
N TRP A 64 -19.12 20.13 -4.14
CA TRP A 64 -19.33 21.00 -5.32
C TRP A 64 -18.35 22.19 -5.36
N ALA A 65 -18.01 22.75 -4.18
CA ALA A 65 -17.05 23.83 -4.08
C ALA A 65 -15.61 23.34 -4.29
N GLN A 66 -15.31 22.09 -3.93
CA GLN A 66 -14.05 21.43 -4.31
C GLN A 66 -13.96 21.23 -5.83
N VAL A 67 -15.05 20.86 -6.49
CA VAL A 67 -15.11 20.73 -7.97
C VAL A 67 -14.85 22.07 -8.65
N LEU A 68 -15.51 23.16 -8.22
CA LEU A 68 -15.26 24.48 -8.80
C LEU A 68 -13.79 24.89 -8.62
N ARG A 69 -13.24 24.68 -7.42
CA ARG A 69 -11.83 24.94 -7.12
C ARG A 69 -10.90 24.08 -7.97
N SER A 70 -11.21 22.80 -8.20
CA SER A 70 -10.37 21.94 -9.03
C SER A 70 -10.28 22.46 -10.46
N TYR A 71 -11.38 22.92 -11.05
CA TYR A 71 -11.36 23.55 -12.39
C TYR A 71 -10.50 24.82 -12.43
N GLN A 72 -10.58 25.67 -11.40
CA GLN A 72 -9.73 26.85 -11.27
C GLN A 72 -8.24 26.46 -11.21
N LEU A 73 -7.88 25.44 -10.42
CA LEU A 73 -6.51 24.98 -10.26
C LEU A 73 -5.99 24.28 -11.53
N PHE A 74 -6.79 23.42 -12.16
CA PHE A 74 -6.44 22.79 -13.44
C PHE A 74 -6.16 23.86 -14.51
N TRP A 75 -6.99 24.91 -14.57
CA TRP A 75 -6.79 26.01 -15.51
C TRP A 75 -5.57 26.88 -15.16
N LYS A 76 -5.42 27.27 -13.89
CA LYS A 76 -4.28 28.05 -13.38
C LYS A 76 -2.95 27.40 -13.76
N HIS A 77 -2.86 26.09 -13.55
CA HIS A 77 -1.63 25.30 -13.74
C HIS A 77 -1.52 24.62 -15.10
N ARG A 78 -2.39 24.91 -16.08
CA ARG A 78 -2.47 24.20 -17.38
C ARG A 78 -1.17 24.15 -18.22
N HIS A 79 -0.23 25.06 -17.94
CA HIS A 79 1.10 25.12 -18.56
C HIS A 79 2.21 24.47 -17.72
N GLN A 80 1.86 24.00 -16.52
CA GLN A 80 2.73 23.29 -15.56
C GLN A 80 2.51 21.78 -15.54
N TYR A 81 1.68 21.24 -16.43
CA TYR A 81 1.54 19.80 -16.60
C TYR A 81 1.14 19.45 -18.03
N ASP A 82 1.64 18.33 -18.56
CA ASP A 82 1.24 17.74 -19.85
C ASP A 82 0.57 16.38 -19.67
N VAL A 83 0.83 15.76 -18.52
CA VAL A 83 0.35 14.45 -18.11
C VAL A 83 -0.35 14.60 -16.76
N VAL A 84 -1.44 13.87 -16.60
CA VAL A 84 -2.21 13.80 -15.37
C VAL A 84 -2.24 12.37 -14.87
N MET A 85 -1.84 12.15 -13.62
CA MET A 85 -2.05 10.90 -12.91
C MET A 85 -2.95 11.14 -11.70
N VAL A 86 -4.06 10.43 -11.64
CA VAL A 86 -4.94 10.43 -10.47
C VAL A 86 -4.63 9.18 -9.65
N HIS A 87 -4.45 9.34 -8.34
CA HIS A 87 -4.14 8.26 -7.41
C HIS A 87 -5.38 7.89 -6.58
N MET A 88 -5.80 6.63 -6.67
CA MET A 88 -6.89 5.98 -5.91
C MET A 88 -8.31 6.52 -6.11
N THR A 89 -8.48 7.72 -6.67
CA THR A 89 -9.76 8.44 -6.69
C THR A 89 -10.32 8.64 -8.10
N PRO A 90 -10.96 7.61 -8.70
CA PRO A 90 -11.38 7.65 -10.11
C PRO A 90 -12.37 8.78 -10.43
N ILE A 91 -13.09 9.30 -9.44
CA ILE A 91 -14.02 10.43 -9.65
C ILE A 91 -13.31 11.68 -10.21
N TRP A 92 -12.05 11.92 -9.82
CA TRP A 92 -11.30 13.08 -10.31
C TRP A 92 -10.85 12.92 -11.76
N ILE A 93 -10.75 11.69 -12.28
CA ILE A 93 -10.63 11.48 -13.73
C ILE A 93 -11.89 11.97 -14.44
N ILE A 94 -13.06 11.57 -13.97
CA ILE A 94 -14.34 11.94 -14.59
C ILE A 94 -14.53 13.46 -14.55
N ILE A 95 -14.25 14.08 -13.41
CA ILE A 95 -14.39 15.53 -13.22
C ILE A 95 -13.40 16.30 -14.10
N GLY A 96 -12.14 15.89 -14.19
CA GLY A 96 -11.11 16.61 -14.94
C GLY A 96 -11.11 16.33 -16.45
N ALA A 97 -11.64 15.19 -16.88
CA ALA A 97 -11.57 14.74 -18.28
C ALA A 97 -12.09 15.75 -19.31
N PRO A 98 -13.24 16.46 -19.12
CA PRO A 98 -13.71 17.43 -20.10
C PRO A 98 -12.66 18.49 -20.44
N LEU A 99 -12.01 19.04 -19.41
CA LEU A 99 -10.96 20.05 -19.59
C LEU A 99 -9.66 19.43 -20.12
N TRP A 100 -9.25 18.29 -19.60
CA TRP A 100 -8.00 17.64 -20.02
C TRP A 100 -8.04 17.13 -21.45
N ILE A 101 -9.20 16.66 -21.93
CA ILE A 101 -9.42 16.29 -23.33
C ILE A 101 -9.31 17.54 -24.22
N LEU A 102 -9.98 18.64 -23.86
CA LEU A 102 -9.90 19.91 -24.58
C LEU A 102 -8.44 20.41 -24.67
N LEU A 103 -7.69 20.30 -23.58
CA LEU A 103 -6.28 20.69 -23.48
C LEU A 103 -5.30 19.62 -24.00
N ARG A 104 -5.79 18.50 -24.55
CA ARG A 104 -5.00 17.37 -25.06
C ARG A 104 -4.01 16.77 -24.05
N LYS A 105 -4.36 16.79 -22.77
CA LYS A 105 -3.57 16.21 -21.67
C LYS A 105 -3.81 14.71 -21.57
N ARG A 106 -2.74 13.95 -21.30
CA ARG A 106 -2.82 12.48 -21.18
C ARG A 106 -3.20 12.11 -19.74
N MET A 107 -4.21 11.26 -19.60
CA MET A 107 -4.76 10.88 -18.29
C MET A 107 -4.41 9.43 -17.93
N TYR A 108 -3.98 9.24 -16.69
CA TYR A 108 -3.61 7.96 -16.11
C TYR A 108 -4.25 7.83 -14.72
N LEU A 109 -4.53 6.59 -14.31
CA LEU A 109 -5.09 6.28 -13.00
C LEU A 109 -4.19 5.25 -12.32
N TRP A 110 -3.75 5.49 -11.09
CA TRP A 110 -3.19 4.45 -10.23
C TRP A 110 -4.27 3.99 -9.25
N TYR A 111 -4.54 2.69 -9.15
CA TYR A 111 -5.66 2.16 -8.38
C TYR A 111 -5.38 0.74 -7.87
N GLU A 112 -5.55 0.54 -6.55
CA GLU A 112 -5.32 -0.74 -5.88
C GLU A 112 -6.49 -1.08 -4.94
N VAL A 113 -7.68 -1.26 -5.52
CA VAL A 113 -8.87 -1.68 -4.79
C VAL A 113 -9.66 -2.66 -5.64
N LYS A 114 -9.66 -3.95 -5.29
CA LYS A 114 -10.40 -4.99 -6.03
C LYS A 114 -11.90 -4.71 -6.15
N ARG A 115 -12.48 -3.86 -5.29
CA ARG A 115 -13.88 -3.46 -5.37
C ARG A 115 -14.12 -2.51 -6.55
N GLY A 116 -15.03 -2.90 -7.44
CA GLY A 116 -15.48 -2.06 -8.55
C GLY A 116 -16.43 -0.95 -8.13
N SER A 117 -16.55 0.06 -8.99
CA SER A 117 -17.55 1.11 -8.89
C SER A 117 -17.86 1.66 -10.29
N TRP A 118 -19.06 2.23 -10.46
CA TRP A 118 -19.41 2.90 -11.72
C TRP A 118 -18.41 4.02 -12.06
N LYS A 119 -17.86 4.69 -11.04
CA LYS A 119 -16.83 5.72 -11.18
C LYS A 119 -15.56 5.16 -11.81
N LEU A 120 -15.10 4.01 -11.31
CA LEU A 120 -13.94 3.33 -11.88
C LEU A 120 -14.21 2.90 -13.33
N THR A 121 -15.38 2.33 -13.61
CA THR A 121 -15.74 1.91 -14.97
C THR A 121 -15.68 3.06 -15.98
N ILE A 122 -16.19 4.24 -15.61
CA ILE A 122 -16.12 5.43 -16.48
C ILE A 122 -14.67 5.93 -16.57
N ALA A 123 -13.96 6.04 -15.45
CA ALA A 123 -12.56 6.50 -15.43
C ALA A 123 -11.65 5.63 -16.33
N MET A 124 -11.82 4.30 -16.30
CA MET A 124 -11.07 3.36 -17.15
C MET A 124 -11.30 3.58 -18.65
N LYS A 125 -12.48 4.08 -19.05
CA LYS A 125 -12.74 4.45 -20.45
C LYS A 125 -11.96 5.71 -20.86
N LEU A 126 -11.82 6.66 -19.94
CA LEU A 126 -11.20 7.97 -20.17
C LEU A 126 -9.68 7.96 -20.10
N VAL A 127 -9.07 7.11 -19.26
CA VAL A 127 -7.61 7.04 -19.14
C VAL A 127 -6.95 6.28 -20.29
N ARG A 128 -5.68 6.58 -20.55
CA ARG A 128 -4.84 5.80 -21.47
C ARG A 128 -4.43 4.46 -20.88
N LYS A 129 -3.92 4.49 -19.64
CA LYS A 129 -3.51 3.30 -18.87
C LYS A 129 -4.02 3.43 -17.44
N VAL A 130 -4.24 2.27 -16.81
CA VAL A 130 -4.47 2.15 -15.37
C VAL A 130 -3.30 1.37 -14.78
N PHE A 131 -2.71 1.90 -13.73
CA PHE A 131 -1.61 1.29 -13.00
C PHE A 131 -2.15 0.62 -11.74
N ALA A 132 -1.61 -0.55 -11.41
CA ALA A 132 -1.91 -1.26 -10.18
C ALA A 132 -0.65 -1.99 -9.71
N ALA A 133 -0.63 -2.40 -8.45
CA ALA A 133 0.46 -3.19 -7.89
C ALA A 133 0.46 -4.61 -8.46
N THR A 134 -0.73 -5.19 -8.69
CA THR A 134 -0.90 -6.52 -9.30
C THR A 134 -2.12 -6.56 -10.21
N GLU A 135 -2.31 -7.66 -10.94
CA GLU A 135 -3.55 -7.94 -11.68
C GLU A 135 -4.80 -8.04 -10.79
N HIS A 136 -4.63 -8.26 -9.48
CA HIS A 136 -5.72 -8.34 -8.51
C HIS A 136 -6.12 -6.98 -7.94
N GLY A 137 -5.38 -5.91 -8.25
CA GLY A 137 -5.64 -4.55 -7.77
C GLY A 137 -6.85 -3.87 -8.39
N ILE A 138 -7.35 -4.38 -9.52
CA ILE A 138 -8.57 -3.89 -10.20
C ILE A 138 -9.64 -4.98 -10.24
N PRO A 139 -10.94 -4.61 -10.28
CA PRO A 139 -12.02 -5.60 -10.24
C PRO A 139 -12.08 -6.52 -11.46
N HIS A 140 -11.67 -6.02 -12.64
CA HIS A 140 -11.86 -6.71 -13.92
C HIS A 140 -10.59 -6.56 -14.77
N ALA A 141 -10.19 -7.63 -15.45
CA ALA A 141 -9.07 -7.59 -16.38
C ALA A 141 -9.27 -6.48 -17.45
N SER A 142 -8.19 -5.77 -17.77
CA SER A 142 -8.22 -4.69 -18.76
C SER A 142 -6.94 -4.69 -19.57
N LYS A 143 -7.06 -4.51 -20.90
CA LYS A 143 -5.90 -4.29 -21.78
C LYS A 143 -5.16 -2.98 -21.47
N LYS A 144 -5.78 -2.06 -20.73
CA LYS A 144 -5.17 -0.80 -20.27
C LYS A 144 -4.41 -0.96 -18.96
N LEU A 145 -4.52 -2.11 -18.29
CA LEU A 145 -3.82 -2.37 -17.04
C LEU A 145 -2.33 -2.54 -17.31
N VAL A 146 -1.52 -1.83 -16.53
CA VAL A 146 -0.08 -2.06 -16.43
C VAL A 146 0.25 -2.33 -14.97
N VAL A 147 0.85 -3.50 -14.72
CA VAL A 147 1.28 -3.93 -13.39
C VAL A 147 2.64 -3.32 -13.07
N ILE A 148 2.68 -2.46 -12.07
CA ILE A 148 3.87 -1.68 -11.67
C ILE A 148 4.49 -2.20 -10.37
N GLY A 149 3.69 -2.82 -9.49
CA GLY A 149 4.08 -3.06 -8.10
C GLY A 149 3.69 -1.90 -7.18
N HIS A 150 4.04 -2.02 -5.89
CA HIS A 150 4.06 -0.88 -4.97
C HIS A 150 5.41 -0.17 -5.00
N GLY A 151 5.46 1.05 -4.47
CA GLY A 151 6.69 1.75 -4.16
C GLY A 151 6.94 1.70 -2.67
N ILE A 152 7.89 0.86 -2.25
CA ILE A 152 8.36 0.64 -0.89
C ILE A 152 9.68 1.38 -0.71
N ASP A 153 9.79 2.16 0.36
CA ASP A 153 11.04 2.81 0.75
C ASP A 153 11.94 1.78 1.42
N THR A 154 12.82 1.16 0.64
CA THR A 154 13.70 0.06 1.06
C THR A 154 14.84 0.54 1.96
N ASP A 155 15.19 1.83 1.91
CA ASP A 155 16.11 2.46 2.86
C ASP A 155 15.46 2.60 4.25
N PHE A 156 14.18 3.00 4.29
CA PHE A 156 13.43 3.10 5.54
C PHE A 156 13.03 1.73 6.11
N PHE A 157 12.64 0.80 5.24
CA PHE A 157 12.39 -0.61 5.58
C PHE A 157 13.64 -1.46 5.30
N ALA A 158 14.79 -1.02 5.79
CA ALA A 158 16.05 -1.72 5.59
C ALA A 158 16.05 -3.11 6.26
N GLN A 159 16.82 -4.02 5.68
CA GLN A 159 17.08 -5.33 6.24
C GLN A 159 17.88 -5.23 7.54
N SER A 160 17.68 -6.16 8.48
CA SER A 160 18.45 -6.27 9.72
C SER A 160 18.92 -7.70 9.95
N ALA A 161 20.04 -7.89 10.64
CA ALA A 161 20.59 -9.22 10.94
C ALA A 161 19.82 -9.97 12.07
N ALA A 162 18.81 -9.36 12.68
CA ALA A 162 18.22 -9.79 13.95
C ALA A 162 16.81 -10.43 13.79
N HIS A 163 16.68 -11.52 13.02
CA HIS A 163 15.39 -12.18 12.80
C HIS A 163 15.23 -13.49 13.57
N THR A 164 15.23 -13.49 14.91
CA THR A 164 15.28 -14.80 15.61
C THR A 164 14.51 -14.97 16.91
N GLU A 165 14.11 -13.90 17.64
CA GLU A 165 13.57 -14.12 19.01
C GLU A 165 12.33 -13.29 19.36
N GLY A 166 11.85 -12.42 18.48
CA GLY A 166 10.65 -11.63 18.76
C GLY A 166 9.33 -12.36 18.48
N PRO A 167 8.19 -11.68 18.67
CA PRO A 167 6.88 -12.27 18.45
C PRO A 167 6.62 -12.58 16.97
N VAL A 168 5.59 -13.39 16.72
CA VAL A 168 4.95 -13.44 15.41
C VAL A 168 4.20 -12.13 15.22
N VAL A 169 4.34 -11.49 14.07
CA VAL A 169 3.75 -10.17 13.80
C VAL A 169 2.78 -10.23 12.63
N THR A 170 1.76 -9.40 12.68
CA THR A 170 1.00 -8.98 11.49
C THR A 170 0.72 -7.49 11.55
N LEU A 171 0.62 -6.83 10.39
CA LEU A 171 0.59 -5.37 10.29
C LEU A 171 -0.62 -4.86 9.49
N GLY A 172 -1.32 -3.87 10.04
CA GLY A 172 -2.32 -3.08 9.34
C GLY A 172 -3.60 -2.79 10.11
N ARG A 173 -4.49 -2.02 9.50
CA ARG A 173 -5.77 -1.64 10.10
C ARG A 173 -6.67 -2.86 10.34
N VAL A 174 -7.30 -2.95 11.52
CA VAL A 174 -8.18 -4.07 11.92
C VAL A 174 -9.47 -4.06 11.10
N THR A 175 -9.45 -4.74 9.95
CA THR A 175 -10.54 -4.73 8.97
C THR A 175 -10.77 -6.13 8.42
N ARG A 176 -12.01 -6.39 7.98
CA ARG A 176 -12.39 -7.67 7.36
C ARG A 176 -11.48 -8.09 6.21
N ILE A 177 -11.02 -7.15 5.40
CA ILE A 177 -10.17 -7.44 4.24
C ILE A 177 -8.79 -7.99 4.63
N LYS A 178 -8.33 -7.77 5.87
CA LYS A 178 -7.04 -8.30 6.36
C LYS A 178 -7.13 -9.76 6.79
N ASN A 179 -8.33 -10.33 6.92
CA ASN A 179 -8.57 -11.73 7.30
C ASN A 179 -7.77 -12.17 8.55
N TYR A 180 -7.79 -11.35 9.60
CA TYR A 180 -7.11 -11.69 10.86
C TYR A 180 -7.64 -12.98 11.49
N ASP A 181 -8.84 -13.44 11.15
CA ASP A 181 -9.34 -14.75 11.59
C ASP A 181 -8.56 -15.93 11.02
N VAL A 182 -8.04 -15.82 9.79
CA VAL A 182 -7.12 -16.83 9.22
C VAL A 182 -5.81 -16.83 10.00
N ILE A 183 -5.30 -15.64 10.31
CA ILE A 183 -4.05 -15.46 11.08
C ILE A 183 -4.20 -16.04 12.49
N LEU A 184 -5.31 -15.76 13.18
CA LEU A 184 -5.56 -16.30 14.52
C LEU A 184 -5.67 -17.82 14.52
N ARG A 185 -6.35 -18.42 13.53
CA ARG A 185 -6.43 -19.89 13.39
C ARG A 185 -5.07 -20.51 13.11
N CYS A 186 -4.28 -19.91 12.22
CA CYS A 186 -2.91 -20.32 11.97
C CYS A 186 -2.06 -20.25 13.26
N PHE A 187 -2.16 -19.13 13.97
CA PHE A 187 -1.37 -18.90 15.19
C PHE A 187 -1.74 -19.86 16.34
N ALA A 188 -3.01 -20.27 16.44
CA ALA A 188 -3.46 -21.25 17.43
C ALA A 188 -2.75 -22.61 17.32
N GLU A 189 -2.18 -22.92 16.16
CA GLU A 189 -1.43 -24.15 15.93
C GLU A 189 0.08 -24.02 16.21
N LEU A 190 0.59 -22.80 16.48
CA LEU A 190 2.02 -22.54 16.72
C LEU A 190 2.42 -22.80 18.18
N PRO A 191 3.73 -23.00 18.48
CA PRO A 191 4.24 -23.32 19.82
C PRO A 191 3.70 -22.38 20.92
N GLN A 192 3.41 -22.94 22.09
CA GLN A 192 2.68 -22.24 23.16
C GLN A 192 3.42 -21.02 23.72
N GLU A 193 4.74 -21.02 23.63
CA GLU A 193 5.62 -19.96 24.11
C GLU A 193 5.59 -18.72 23.21
N MET A 194 5.12 -18.87 21.96
CA MET A 194 5.04 -17.77 21.02
C MET A 194 3.88 -16.84 21.33
N ARG A 195 4.09 -15.56 21.05
CA ARG A 195 3.10 -14.48 21.13
C ARG A 195 2.82 -13.92 19.74
N LEU A 196 1.59 -13.51 19.51
CA LEU A 196 1.16 -12.80 18.31
C LEU A 196 0.99 -11.32 18.62
N PHE A 197 1.68 -10.48 17.87
CA PHE A 197 1.51 -9.04 17.92
C PHE A 197 0.80 -8.55 16.66
N ILE A 198 -0.41 -8.04 16.84
CA ILE A 198 -1.20 -7.40 15.80
C ILE A 198 -0.90 -5.90 15.84
N ALA A 199 0.11 -5.51 15.07
CA ALA A 199 0.55 -4.14 14.89
C ALA A 199 -0.46 -3.40 13.99
N GLY A 200 -1.46 -2.77 14.60
CA GLY A 200 -2.63 -2.32 13.85
C GLY A 200 -3.59 -1.48 14.66
N GLY A 201 -4.22 -0.52 13.99
CA GLY A 201 -5.18 0.39 14.61
C GLY A 201 -6.62 0.16 14.19
N ILE A 202 -7.49 0.72 15.02
CA ILE A 202 -8.90 0.99 14.75
C ILE A 202 -9.03 2.45 14.31
N VAL A 203 -9.66 2.69 13.17
CA VAL A 203 -9.92 4.06 12.67
C VAL A 203 -11.42 4.36 12.65
N THR A 204 -12.24 3.32 12.43
CA THR A 204 -13.69 3.44 12.28
C THR A 204 -14.42 2.54 13.27
N ASP A 205 -15.71 2.81 13.50
CA ASP A 205 -16.55 1.94 14.34
C ASP A 205 -16.65 0.51 13.80
N SER A 206 -16.58 0.33 12.47
CA SER A 206 -16.53 -1.00 11.88
C SER A 206 -15.24 -1.75 12.20
N ASP A 207 -14.12 -1.04 12.33
CA ASP A 207 -12.84 -1.63 12.72
C ASP A 207 -12.92 -2.09 14.20
N ARG A 208 -13.56 -1.29 15.07
CA ARG A 208 -13.79 -1.66 16.47
C ARG A 208 -14.66 -2.91 16.62
N LEU A 209 -15.73 -3.00 15.81
CA LEU A 209 -16.58 -4.18 15.81
C LEU A 209 -15.82 -5.43 15.34
N GLU A 210 -14.92 -5.25 14.37
CA GLU A 210 -14.09 -6.33 13.87
C GLU A 210 -13.07 -6.81 14.90
N GLU A 211 -12.38 -5.89 15.59
CA GLU A 211 -11.47 -6.25 16.69
C GLU A 211 -12.20 -7.07 17.76
N LYS A 212 -13.40 -6.63 18.16
CA LYS A 212 -14.20 -7.33 19.17
C LYS A 212 -14.56 -8.76 18.74
N ARG A 213 -14.88 -8.97 17.46
CA ARG A 213 -15.10 -10.30 16.89
C ARG A 213 -13.83 -11.15 16.96
N LEU A 214 -12.67 -10.57 16.63
CA LEU A 214 -11.38 -11.26 16.62
C LEU A 214 -10.94 -11.64 18.04
N GLN A 215 -11.18 -10.79 19.03
CA GLN A 215 -10.93 -11.09 20.44
C GLN A 215 -11.79 -12.27 20.92
N ASN A 216 -13.07 -12.31 20.56
CA ASN A 216 -13.93 -13.46 20.85
C ASN A 216 -13.39 -14.75 20.21
N LEU A 217 -12.99 -14.69 18.94
CA LEU A 217 -12.40 -15.82 18.24
C LEU A 217 -11.09 -16.28 18.90
N ALA A 218 -10.23 -15.36 19.35
CA ALA A 218 -9.02 -15.72 20.09
C ALA A 218 -9.34 -16.43 21.42
N GLY A 219 -10.43 -16.04 22.08
CA GLY A 219 -10.96 -16.73 23.26
C GLY A 219 -11.47 -18.14 22.96
N GLU A 220 -12.24 -18.31 21.88
CA GLU A 220 -12.72 -19.62 21.40
C GLU A 220 -11.57 -20.56 21.02
N LEU A 221 -10.48 -20.00 20.48
CA LEU A 221 -9.27 -20.73 20.11
C LEU A 221 -8.32 -20.99 21.29
N GLY A 222 -8.59 -20.43 22.48
CA GLY A 222 -7.75 -20.61 23.66
C GLY A 222 -6.38 -19.91 23.57
N ILE A 223 -6.27 -18.84 22.79
CA ILE A 223 -5.02 -18.08 22.59
C ILE A 223 -5.11 -16.61 23.01
N ALA A 224 -6.20 -16.20 23.67
CA ALA A 224 -6.46 -14.79 23.99
C ALA A 224 -5.32 -14.14 24.81
N ASP A 225 -4.67 -14.89 25.70
CA ASP A 225 -3.52 -14.46 26.50
C ASP A 225 -2.21 -14.33 25.72
N ARG A 226 -2.16 -14.93 24.52
CA ARG A 226 -1.01 -14.94 23.62
C ARG A 226 -1.10 -13.89 22.51
N VAL A 227 -2.22 -13.17 22.39
CA VAL A 227 -2.44 -12.17 21.34
C VAL A 227 -2.46 -10.76 21.93
N GLU A 228 -1.62 -9.88 21.39
CA GLU A 228 -1.58 -8.46 21.72
C GLU A 228 -2.01 -7.61 20.52
N TYR A 229 -2.86 -6.61 20.79
CA TYR A 229 -3.31 -5.63 19.80
C TYR A 229 -2.76 -4.27 20.20
N SER A 230 -2.02 -3.60 19.33
CA SER A 230 -1.54 -2.24 19.61
C SER A 230 -1.35 -1.41 18.36
N TRP A 231 -1.53 -0.10 18.51
CA TRP A 231 -1.15 0.87 17.50
C TRP A 231 0.37 1.00 17.43
N VAL A 232 0.90 0.98 16.21
CA VAL A 232 2.32 1.23 15.95
C VAL A 232 2.42 2.48 15.08
N ALA A 233 3.18 3.47 15.55
CA ALA A 233 3.46 4.66 14.78
C ALA A 233 4.29 4.31 13.52
N PRO A 234 4.09 4.97 12.38
CA PRO A 234 4.74 4.60 11.12
C PRO A 234 6.27 4.48 11.19
N ASP A 235 6.92 5.36 11.95
CA ASP A 235 8.36 5.41 12.20
C ASP A 235 8.89 4.19 12.98
N MET A 236 8.04 3.56 13.79
CA MET A 236 8.38 2.38 14.60
C MET A 236 8.14 1.05 13.86
N VAL A 237 7.43 1.07 12.73
CA VAL A 237 7.08 -0.15 11.98
C VAL A 237 8.31 -0.95 11.54
N PRO A 238 9.39 -0.35 10.98
CA PRO A 238 10.59 -1.11 10.60
C PRO A 238 11.17 -1.91 11.77
N GLY A 239 11.29 -1.30 12.96
CA GLY A 239 11.82 -2.00 14.14
C GLY A 239 10.95 -3.18 14.58
N VAL A 240 9.63 -3.06 14.48
CA VAL A 240 8.70 -4.17 14.77
C VAL A 240 8.89 -5.32 13.79
N LEU A 241 9.03 -5.02 12.49
CA LEU A 241 9.21 -6.03 11.45
C LEU A 241 10.60 -6.69 11.53
N GLN A 242 11.64 -5.89 11.78
CA GLN A 242 13.01 -6.36 11.95
C GLN A 242 13.14 -7.30 13.15
N GLY A 243 12.48 -7.00 14.27
CA GLY A 243 12.53 -7.84 15.47
C GLY A 243 11.61 -9.06 15.43
N ALA A 244 10.73 -9.20 14.44
CA ALA A 244 9.76 -10.28 14.39
C ALA A 244 10.40 -11.63 14.04
N SER A 245 9.93 -12.71 14.66
CA SER A 245 10.35 -14.07 14.30
C SER A 245 9.67 -14.57 13.01
N LEU A 246 8.45 -14.10 12.74
CA LEU A 246 7.67 -14.45 11.55
C LEU A 246 6.60 -13.39 11.29
N PHE A 247 6.35 -13.06 10.03
CA PHE A 247 5.23 -12.23 9.61
C PHE A 247 4.09 -13.07 9.00
N LEU A 248 2.87 -12.94 9.53
CA LEU A 248 1.68 -13.60 8.99
C LEU A 248 0.80 -12.62 8.21
N HIS A 249 0.41 -13.01 6.99
CA HIS A 249 -0.39 -12.19 6.09
C HIS A 249 -1.53 -12.96 5.41
N ALA A 250 -2.76 -12.47 5.52
CA ALA A 250 -3.93 -13.13 4.93
C ALA A 250 -4.83 -12.19 4.11
N SER A 251 -4.36 -10.98 3.80
CA SER A 251 -5.21 -9.95 3.19
C SER A 251 -5.84 -10.41 1.87
N GLN A 252 -7.13 -10.14 1.72
CA GLN A 252 -7.86 -10.32 0.47
C GLN A 252 -7.78 -9.06 -0.40
N GLY A 253 -8.00 -9.21 -1.71
CA GLY A 253 -8.08 -8.06 -2.61
C GLY A 253 -6.79 -7.81 -3.39
N GLY A 254 -6.31 -6.57 -3.37
CA GLY A 254 -5.07 -6.15 -4.01
C GLY A 254 -3.83 -6.53 -3.19
N LEU A 255 -2.65 -6.24 -3.72
CA LEU A 255 -1.39 -6.48 -3.00
C LEU A 255 -1.28 -5.49 -1.84
N ASP A 256 -1.07 -6.03 -0.65
CA ASP A 256 -0.88 -5.24 0.56
C ASP A 256 0.55 -4.72 0.63
N LYS A 257 0.75 -3.52 1.17
CA LYS A 257 2.10 -3.01 1.40
C LYS A 257 2.78 -3.69 2.58
N ALA A 258 2.00 -4.12 3.56
CA ALA A 258 2.52 -4.69 4.80
C ALA A 258 3.40 -5.92 4.56
N ILE A 259 3.02 -6.80 3.63
CA ILE A 259 3.84 -7.96 3.26
C ILE A 259 5.15 -7.55 2.59
N LEU A 260 5.12 -6.56 1.69
CA LEU A 260 6.32 -6.06 1.04
C LEU A 260 7.24 -5.31 2.01
N GLN A 261 6.69 -4.62 3.01
CA GLN A 261 7.46 -3.99 4.08
C GLN A 261 8.16 -5.05 4.95
N ALA A 262 7.47 -6.13 5.30
CA ALA A 262 8.06 -7.24 6.04
C ALA A 262 9.20 -7.89 5.25
N MET A 263 8.98 -8.16 3.97
CA MET A 263 9.98 -8.68 3.05
C MET A 263 11.19 -7.74 2.91
N SER A 264 10.96 -6.43 2.77
CA SER A 264 12.02 -5.43 2.71
C SER A 264 12.89 -5.43 3.96
N CYS A 265 12.26 -5.60 5.13
CA CYS A 265 12.98 -5.72 6.39
C CYS A 265 13.72 -7.06 6.56
N GLY A 266 13.62 -8.00 5.62
CA GLY A 266 14.18 -9.36 5.74
C GLY A 266 13.35 -10.31 6.62
N CYS A 267 12.18 -9.88 7.11
CA CYS A 267 11.38 -10.69 8.02
C CYS A 267 10.78 -11.90 7.28
N PRO A 268 11.06 -13.14 7.71
CA PRO A 268 10.43 -14.33 7.16
C PRO A 268 8.91 -14.20 7.21
N CYS A 269 8.23 -14.45 6.08
CA CYS A 269 6.81 -14.19 5.98
C CYS A 269 6.02 -15.34 5.35
N VAL A 270 4.80 -15.58 5.85
CA VAL A 270 3.85 -16.53 5.24
C VAL A 270 2.61 -15.78 4.80
N SER A 271 2.17 -16.06 3.58
CA SER A 271 0.97 -15.43 3.05
C SER A 271 0.00 -16.38 2.37
N SER A 272 -1.27 -16.28 2.76
CA SER A 272 -2.41 -16.90 2.06
C SER A 272 -3.05 -15.98 1.02
N SER A 273 -2.60 -14.72 0.93
CA SER A 273 -3.12 -13.75 -0.03
C SER A 273 -2.78 -14.16 -1.46
N VAL A 274 -3.80 -14.28 -2.32
CA VAL A 274 -3.63 -14.57 -3.76
C VAL A 274 -2.77 -13.50 -4.45
N ALA A 275 -2.92 -12.23 -4.06
CA ALA A 275 -2.20 -11.13 -4.69
C ALA A 275 -0.70 -11.14 -4.40
N ALA A 276 -0.27 -11.70 -3.25
CA ALA A 276 1.13 -11.75 -2.85
C ALA A 276 1.90 -12.94 -3.44
N GLN A 277 1.21 -13.98 -3.95
CA GLN A 277 1.85 -15.24 -4.30
C GLN A 277 2.98 -15.11 -5.34
N LYS A 278 2.85 -14.18 -6.30
CA LYS A 278 3.86 -13.99 -7.36
C LYS A 278 5.15 -13.34 -6.86
N ASP A 279 5.05 -12.62 -5.75
CA ASP A 279 6.15 -11.87 -5.14
C ASP A 279 6.72 -12.60 -3.91
N LEU A 280 6.31 -13.85 -3.67
CA LEU A 280 6.84 -14.66 -2.57
C LEU A 280 7.65 -15.86 -3.07
N PRO A 281 8.75 -16.22 -2.41
CA PRO A 281 9.40 -17.52 -2.55
C PRO A 281 8.41 -18.66 -2.28
N VAL A 282 8.60 -19.83 -2.90
CA VAL A 282 7.65 -20.96 -2.83
C VAL A 282 7.41 -21.40 -1.38
N GLN A 283 8.46 -21.41 -0.57
CA GLN A 283 8.44 -21.75 0.86
C GLN A 283 7.66 -20.75 1.74
N CYS A 284 7.34 -19.56 1.22
CA CYS A 284 6.54 -18.53 1.91
C CYS A 284 5.05 -18.53 1.50
N ARG A 285 4.69 -19.32 0.47
CA ARG A 285 3.36 -19.36 -0.11
C ARG A 285 2.47 -20.33 0.66
N SER A 286 1.24 -19.92 0.99
CA SER A 286 0.25 -20.79 1.62
C SER A 286 -1.15 -20.60 1.05
N SER A 287 -2.06 -21.50 1.42
CA SER A 287 -3.50 -21.23 1.46
C SER A 287 -3.92 -20.91 2.89
N GLU A 288 -5.21 -20.65 3.13
CA GLU A 288 -5.74 -20.53 4.49
C GLU A 288 -5.56 -21.83 5.29
N SER A 289 -5.67 -23.01 4.64
CA SER A 289 -5.58 -24.31 5.29
C SER A 289 -4.15 -24.82 5.50
N THR A 290 -3.17 -24.31 4.75
CA THR A 290 -1.75 -24.73 4.88
C THR A 290 -0.88 -23.72 5.62
N MET A 291 -1.44 -22.57 6.00
CA MET A 291 -0.68 -21.46 6.60
C MET A 291 0.08 -21.89 7.85
N ALA A 292 -0.54 -22.66 8.74
CA ALA A 292 0.09 -23.16 9.96
C ALA A 292 1.29 -24.09 9.67
N THR A 293 1.14 -25.00 8.71
CA THR A 293 2.21 -25.91 8.29
C THR A 293 3.41 -25.14 7.75
N VAL A 294 3.16 -24.15 6.88
CA VAL A 294 4.23 -23.33 6.30
C VAL A 294 4.89 -22.46 7.38
N ALA A 295 4.11 -21.87 8.28
CA ALA A 295 4.63 -21.08 9.39
C ALA A 295 5.55 -21.91 10.31
N LYS A 296 5.16 -23.13 10.67
CA LYS A 296 6.00 -24.05 11.45
C LYS A 296 7.31 -24.36 10.73
N ALA A 297 7.25 -24.67 9.45
CA ALA A 297 8.44 -24.95 8.65
C ALA A 297 9.43 -23.77 8.62
N LEU A 298 8.94 -22.53 8.51
CA LEU A 298 9.80 -21.34 8.53
C LEU A 298 10.34 -20.99 9.93
N LEU A 299 9.64 -21.40 11.00
CA LEU A 299 10.09 -21.22 12.39
C LEU A 299 11.15 -22.27 12.79
N GLU A 300 11.05 -23.48 12.24
CA GLU A 300 12.00 -24.58 12.46
C GLU A 300 13.20 -24.54 11.49
N MET A 301 13.19 -23.62 10.53
CA MET A 301 14.22 -23.46 9.51
C MET A 301 15.58 -23.11 10.16
N PRO A 302 16.68 -23.77 9.74
CA PRO A 302 18.03 -23.43 10.20
C PRO A 302 18.38 -21.96 9.96
N GLN A 303 19.23 -21.39 10.82
CA GLN A 303 19.56 -19.96 10.76
C GLN A 303 20.19 -19.54 9.43
N GLU A 304 21.02 -20.40 8.84
CA GLU A 304 21.66 -20.14 7.54
C GLU A 304 20.60 -20.03 6.43
N ASP A 305 19.70 -21.01 6.32
CA ASP A 305 18.57 -20.99 5.37
C ASP A 305 17.62 -19.79 5.61
N ARG A 306 17.45 -19.36 6.87
CA ARG A 306 16.65 -18.16 7.21
C ARG A 306 17.32 -16.89 6.73
N ASN A 307 18.64 -16.79 6.80
CA ASN A 307 19.38 -15.64 6.29
C ASN A 307 19.26 -15.58 4.76
N ASP A 308 19.44 -16.71 4.08
CA ASP A 308 19.26 -16.80 2.62
C ASP A 308 17.84 -16.41 2.20
N LEU A 309 16.83 -16.87 2.94
CA LEU A 309 15.45 -16.47 2.71
C LEU A 309 15.24 -14.97 2.93
N SER A 310 15.82 -14.41 3.99
CA SER A 310 15.76 -12.97 4.28
C SER A 310 16.33 -12.14 3.12
N ASP A 311 17.50 -12.55 2.60
CA ASP A 311 18.14 -11.89 1.46
C ASP A 311 17.26 -12.00 0.20
N GLU A 312 16.70 -13.19 -0.09
CA GLU A 312 15.79 -13.40 -1.23
C GLU A 312 14.54 -12.49 -1.13
N LEU A 313 13.92 -12.38 0.05
CA LEU A 313 12.75 -11.53 0.26
C LEU A 313 13.07 -10.05 0.05
N HIS A 314 14.21 -9.58 0.59
CA HIS A 314 14.67 -8.20 0.41
C HIS A 314 14.93 -7.90 -1.07
N ASP A 315 15.67 -8.77 -1.77
CA ASP A 315 16.01 -8.62 -3.18
C ASP A 315 14.77 -8.57 -4.09
N ILE A 316 13.74 -9.37 -3.79
CA ILE A 316 12.47 -9.29 -4.53
C ILE A 316 11.85 -7.90 -4.40
N VAL A 317 11.83 -7.32 -3.20
CA VAL A 317 11.27 -5.99 -2.97
C VAL A 317 12.13 -4.92 -3.63
N GLU A 318 13.44 -4.96 -3.45
CA GLU A 318 14.36 -3.98 -4.03
C GLU A 318 14.25 -3.93 -5.55
N THR A 319 14.22 -5.11 -6.19
CA THR A 319 14.17 -5.20 -7.66
C THR A 319 12.81 -4.90 -8.26
N ARG A 320 11.70 -5.26 -7.59
CA ARG A 320 10.34 -5.18 -8.18
C ARG A 320 9.45 -4.10 -7.60
N HIS A 321 9.73 -3.67 -6.38
CA HIS A 321 8.83 -2.86 -5.56
C HIS A 321 9.51 -1.67 -4.87
N SER A 322 10.81 -1.43 -5.05
CA SER A 322 11.44 -0.24 -4.49
C SER A 322 10.77 1.01 -5.05
N LEU A 323 10.67 2.03 -4.20
CA LEU A 323 10.05 3.30 -4.54
C LEU A 323 10.71 3.94 -5.79
N PRO A 324 12.05 4.01 -5.91
CA PRO A 324 12.72 4.46 -7.12
C PRO A 324 12.26 3.69 -8.38
N ASN A 325 12.30 2.36 -8.35
CA ASN A 325 11.95 1.51 -9.49
C ASN A 325 10.48 1.64 -9.88
N CYS A 326 9.58 1.68 -8.89
CA CYS A 326 8.15 1.89 -9.10
C CYS A 326 7.87 3.21 -9.84
N ILE A 327 8.46 4.31 -9.35
CA ILE A 327 8.28 5.63 -9.97
C ILE A 327 8.93 5.70 -11.35
N ASP A 328 10.10 5.11 -11.56
CA ASP A 328 10.75 5.05 -12.87
C ASP A 328 9.85 4.38 -13.91
N ARG A 329 9.28 3.22 -13.57
CA ARG A 329 8.35 2.50 -14.44
C ARG A 329 7.11 3.32 -14.76
N LEU A 330 6.52 4.00 -13.76
CA LEU A 330 5.37 4.91 -13.98
C LEU A 330 5.72 6.03 -14.95
N VAL A 331 6.88 6.69 -14.77
CA VAL A 331 7.34 7.77 -15.62
C VAL A 331 7.60 7.28 -17.05
N VAL A 332 8.22 6.12 -17.23
CA VAL A 332 8.44 5.49 -18.55
C VAL A 332 7.12 5.23 -19.25
N GLU A 333 6.17 4.59 -18.57
CA GLU A 333 4.86 4.24 -19.11
C GLU A 333 4.01 5.48 -19.47
N MET A 334 4.19 6.56 -18.74
CA MET A 334 3.55 7.86 -19.00
C MET A 334 4.25 8.68 -20.10
N LYS A 335 5.54 8.44 -20.35
CA LYS A 335 6.29 9.06 -21.46
C LYS A 335 6.01 8.35 -22.78
N ALA A 336 5.79 7.04 -22.78
CA ALA A 336 5.43 6.27 -23.97
C ALA A 336 4.23 6.91 -24.72
N LYS A 337 4.36 7.03 -26.04
CA LYS A 337 3.44 7.80 -26.90
C LYS A 337 2.09 7.12 -27.07
#